data_AF-A0AAW0SB43-F1
#
_entry.id   AF-A0AAW0SB43-F1
#
_cell.length_a   1.000
_cell.length_b   1.000
_cell.length_c   1.000
_cell.angle_alpha   90.00
_cell.angle_beta   90.00
_cell.angle_gamma   90.00
#
_symmetry.space_group_name_H-M   'P 1'
#
loop_
_entity.id
_entity.type
_entity.pdbx_description
1 polymer ?
#
loop_
_entity_poly.entity_id
_entity_poly.type
_entity_poly.pdbx_seq_one_letter_code
_entity_poly.pdbx_strand_id
1 'polypeptide(L)'
;DQEPLLDITGSALRGKPNTRPSTTITSPSTSSTISTTTTAAPSTLELSCVPVYFIRSIRMHLTTQSRLVNESLLAEMLVEGRLLDHFKALRSLLLLHDAHFARALTTNLFGKLEPNSCPATLLVPSRLNNILYKSVAESCWSSSSQADNLSFAITNIPPAFSHNSSVVDCLELRYRVTWPHNLVLDDSTLASYSRVWSFLASLHHVIWASDNLFIHISFL
;
A
#
# COMPACT_ATOMS: atom_id res chain seq x y z
N ASP A 1 19.08 30.35 -25.53
CA ASP A 1 17.73 29.83 -25.25
C ASP A 1 17.68 29.13 -23.90
N GLN A 2 17.31 29.86 -22.85
CA GLN A 2 16.61 29.34 -21.66
C GLN A 2 16.18 30.56 -20.82
N GLU A 3 14.88 30.86 -20.81
CA GLU A 3 14.30 32.04 -20.14
C GLU A 3 14.29 31.90 -18.60
N PRO A 4 14.50 33.00 -17.85
CA PRO A 4 14.26 33.03 -16.41
C PRO A 4 12.76 33.21 -16.08
N LEU A 5 12.30 32.41 -15.11
CA LEU A 5 10.95 32.43 -14.52
C LEU A 5 10.59 33.82 -13.95
N LEU A 6 9.49 34.39 -14.43
CA LEU A 6 8.93 35.67 -13.98
C LEU A 6 7.76 35.44 -13.01
N ASP A 7 7.69 36.24 -11.95
CA ASP A 7 6.55 36.31 -11.02
C ASP A 7 5.61 37.48 -11.40
N ILE A 8 4.32 37.40 -11.04
CA ILE A 8 3.17 38.07 -11.69
C ILE A 8 3.12 39.61 -11.54
N THR A 9 4.10 40.24 -10.92
CA THR A 9 4.26 41.70 -10.91
C THR A 9 5.75 42.01 -11.02
N GLY A 10 6.23 42.39 -12.21
CA GLY A 10 7.65 42.56 -12.50
C GLY A 10 8.36 43.61 -11.64
N SER A 11 8.88 43.22 -10.48
CA SER A 11 9.81 44.01 -9.66
C SER A 11 10.62 43.11 -8.72
N ALA A 12 11.92 43.41 -8.59
CA ALA A 12 12.91 42.61 -7.88
C ALA A 12 12.75 42.63 -6.36
N LEU A 13 13.04 41.48 -5.72
CA LEU A 13 13.12 41.31 -4.27
C LEU A 13 14.21 42.20 -3.65
N ARG A 14 13.83 43.11 -2.73
CA ARG A 14 14.79 43.74 -1.79
C ARG A 14 14.18 44.00 -0.41
N GLY A 15 14.63 43.20 0.57
CA GLY A 15 15.00 43.57 1.96
C GLY A 15 14.00 44.24 2.93
N LYS A 16 13.60 43.47 3.97
CA LYS A 16 13.49 43.74 5.46
C LYS A 16 13.57 45.19 6.01
N PRO A 17 13.21 45.46 7.30
CA PRO A 17 12.22 44.84 8.23
C PRO A 17 11.41 45.85 9.12
N ASN A 18 10.38 45.34 9.82
CA ASN A 18 9.79 45.73 11.13
C ASN A 18 9.83 47.17 11.67
N THR A 19 8.65 47.68 12.08
CA THR A 19 8.47 48.40 13.35
C THR A 19 7.01 48.41 13.83
N ARG A 20 6.79 47.92 15.06
CA ARG A 20 5.60 48.04 15.95
C ARG A 20 5.48 49.53 16.41
N PRO A 21 4.37 50.09 16.99
CA PRO A 21 3.51 49.38 17.94
C PRO A 21 2.03 49.83 18.22
N SER A 22 1.41 48.99 19.07
CA SER A 22 0.42 49.28 20.14
C SER A 22 -1.04 49.68 19.85
N THR A 23 -1.91 48.70 20.11
CA THR A 23 -3.11 48.73 20.99
C THR A 23 -3.47 50.05 21.67
N THR A 24 -4.71 50.51 21.43
CA THR A 24 -5.62 51.06 22.45
C THR A 24 -7.06 50.68 22.08
N ILE A 25 -7.69 49.91 22.96
CA ILE A 25 -9.10 49.51 22.90
C ILE A 25 -9.89 50.53 23.71
N THR A 26 -10.86 51.21 23.11
CA THR A 26 -12.02 51.76 23.84
C THR A 26 -13.21 51.88 22.89
N SER A 27 -14.31 51.21 23.22
CA SER A 27 -15.65 51.47 22.71
C SER A 27 -16.62 51.27 23.87
N PRO A 28 -17.70 52.06 23.94
CA PRO A 28 -18.94 51.53 24.48
C PRO A 28 -20.08 51.59 23.45
N SER A 29 -20.87 50.51 23.50
CA SER A 29 -22.33 50.44 23.33
C SER A 29 -23.04 51.01 22.10
N THR A 30 -23.58 50.08 21.31
CA THR A 30 -25.01 49.88 21.01
C THR A 30 -25.84 51.07 20.51
N SER A 31 -26.26 51.03 19.24
CA SER A 31 -27.69 51.02 18.85
C SER A 31 -27.87 50.88 17.33
N SER A 32 -28.85 50.05 16.97
CA SER A 32 -29.37 49.77 15.63
C SER A 32 -30.12 50.95 15.04
N THR A 33 -30.00 51.18 13.73
CA THR A 33 -31.09 51.71 12.88
C THR A 33 -30.81 51.34 11.41
N ILE A 34 -31.81 50.72 10.78
CA ILE A 34 -31.83 50.31 9.38
C ILE A 34 -32.33 51.51 8.55
N SER A 35 -31.62 51.83 7.46
CA SER A 35 -32.18 52.06 6.10
C SER A 35 -31.55 53.26 5.37
N THR A 36 -31.46 53.05 4.04
CA THR A 36 -31.42 54.02 2.94
C THR A 36 -30.07 54.61 2.50
N THR A 37 -29.60 54.05 1.38
CA THR A 37 -29.04 54.74 0.20
C THR A 37 -28.01 55.86 0.45
N THR A 38 -26.73 55.49 0.38
CA THR A 38 -25.68 56.39 -0.06
C THR A 38 -24.98 55.76 -1.26
N THR A 39 -25.32 56.26 -2.44
CA THR A 39 -24.56 56.13 -3.68
C THR A 39 -23.22 56.84 -3.48
N ALA A 40 -22.25 56.14 -2.89
CA ALA A 40 -20.84 56.51 -2.95
C ALA A 40 -20.18 55.46 -3.84
N ALA A 41 -19.61 55.90 -4.97
CA ALA A 41 -18.80 55.05 -5.81
C ALA A 41 -17.74 54.36 -4.92
N PRO A 42 -17.62 53.03 -4.94
CA PRO A 42 -16.58 52.35 -4.18
C PRO A 42 -15.24 52.91 -4.64
N SER A 43 -14.43 53.39 -3.70
CA SER A 43 -13.07 53.84 -3.96
C SER A 43 -12.38 52.77 -4.82
N THR A 44 -11.75 53.17 -5.91
CA THR A 44 -11.19 52.28 -6.95
C THR A 44 -10.22 51.21 -6.40
N LEU A 45 -9.71 51.41 -5.18
CA LEU A 45 -8.93 50.46 -4.40
C LEU A 45 -9.74 49.23 -3.94
N GLU A 46 -11.00 49.39 -3.54
CA GLU A 46 -11.92 48.29 -3.19
C GLU A 46 -12.27 47.42 -4.42
N LEU A 47 -12.30 48.01 -5.62
CA LEU A 47 -12.57 47.24 -6.84
C LEU A 47 -11.36 46.41 -7.29
N SER A 48 -10.14 46.82 -6.93
CA SER A 48 -8.91 46.11 -7.29
C SER A 48 -8.69 44.82 -6.48
N CYS A 49 -9.29 44.72 -5.29
CA CYS A 49 -9.16 43.56 -4.42
C CYS A 49 -10.26 42.51 -4.63
N VAL A 50 -11.40 42.87 -5.23
CA VAL A 50 -12.54 41.97 -5.50
C VAL A 50 -12.15 40.71 -6.31
N PRO A 51 -11.37 40.79 -7.41
CA PRO A 51 -10.92 39.59 -8.13
C PRO A 51 -10.07 38.66 -7.26
N VAL A 52 -9.25 39.22 -6.36
CA VAL A 52 -8.40 38.46 -5.44
C VAL A 52 -9.25 37.72 -4.41
N TYR A 53 -10.26 38.39 -3.83
CA TYR A 53 -11.19 37.76 -2.89
C TYR A 53 -12.07 36.69 -3.55
N PHE A 54 -12.48 36.90 -4.80
CA PHE A 54 -13.25 35.92 -5.57
C PHE A 54 -12.45 34.66 -5.89
N ILE A 55 -11.19 34.80 -6.34
CA ILE A 55 -10.30 33.66 -6.55
C ILE A 55 -10.06 32.93 -5.22
N ARG A 56 -9.95 33.66 -4.10
CA ARG A 56 -9.75 33.07 -2.77
C ARG A 56 -10.98 32.31 -2.29
N SER A 57 -12.20 32.79 -2.54
CA SER A 57 -13.43 32.08 -2.16
C SER A 57 -13.62 30.80 -2.99
N ILE A 58 -13.36 30.83 -4.30
CA ILE A 58 -13.39 29.64 -5.15
C ILE A 58 -12.34 28.63 -4.69
N ARG A 59 -11.11 29.09 -4.43
CA ARG A 59 -10.05 28.23 -3.93
C ARG A 59 -10.45 27.54 -2.63
N MET A 60 -11.03 28.28 -1.68
CA MET A 60 -11.52 27.71 -0.42
C MET A 60 -12.59 26.63 -0.66
N HIS A 61 -13.51 26.86 -1.60
CA HIS A 61 -14.53 25.87 -1.94
C HIS A 61 -13.91 24.62 -2.58
N LEU A 62 -13.01 24.77 -3.56
CA LEU A 62 -12.32 23.66 -4.20
C LEU A 62 -11.48 22.85 -3.23
N THR A 63 -10.75 23.51 -2.32
CA THR A 63 -9.98 22.81 -1.28
C THR A 63 -10.90 22.01 -0.36
N THR A 64 -12.04 22.59 0.04
CA THR A 64 -13.01 21.90 0.90
C THR A 64 -13.62 20.69 0.19
N GLN A 65 -14.02 20.83 -1.08
CA GLN A 65 -14.58 19.74 -1.88
C GLN A 65 -13.57 18.62 -2.09
N SER A 66 -12.33 18.95 -2.47
CA SER A 66 -11.26 17.96 -2.63
C SER A 66 -10.99 17.21 -1.33
N ARG A 67 -10.97 17.92 -0.19
CA ARG A 67 -10.80 17.27 1.12
C ARG A 67 -11.94 16.31 1.44
N LEU A 68 -13.19 16.73 1.23
CA LEU A 68 -14.35 15.89 1.53
C LEU A 68 -14.35 14.62 0.67
N VAL A 69 -14.12 14.77 -0.64
CA VAL A 69 -14.02 13.63 -1.56
C VAL A 69 -12.87 12.70 -1.18
N ASN A 70 -11.71 13.24 -0.80
CA ASN A 70 -10.57 12.44 -0.38
C ASN A 70 -10.87 11.67 0.92
N GLU A 71 -11.51 12.31 1.90
CA GLU A 71 -11.88 11.64 3.16
C GLU A 71 -12.95 10.56 2.92
N SER A 72 -13.95 10.81 2.08
CA SER A 72 -14.94 9.78 1.74
C SER A 72 -14.34 8.61 0.98
N LEU A 73 -13.46 8.90 0.00
CA LEU A 73 -12.77 7.86 -0.78
C LEU A 73 -11.88 7.01 0.11
N LEU A 74 -11.12 7.63 1.03
CA LEU A 74 -10.30 6.90 1.99
C LEU A 74 -11.15 6.04 2.91
N ALA A 75 -12.27 6.55 3.40
CA ALA A 75 -13.19 5.78 4.24
C ALA A 75 -13.73 4.56 3.50
N GLU A 76 -14.16 4.72 2.24
CA GLU A 76 -14.64 3.62 1.40
C GLU A 76 -13.54 2.59 1.11
N MET A 77 -12.35 3.02 0.68
CA MET A 77 -11.23 2.12 0.37
C MET A 77 -10.70 1.37 1.59
N LEU A 78 -10.61 2.04 2.76
CA LEU A 78 -10.05 1.43 3.96
C LEU A 78 -11.06 0.53 4.69
N VAL A 79 -12.32 0.96 4.80
CA VAL A 79 -13.36 0.27 5.59
C VAL A 79 -14.11 -0.74 4.74
N GLU A 80 -14.69 -0.31 3.62
CA GLU A 80 -15.52 -1.17 2.76
C GLU A 80 -14.62 -2.10 1.92
N GLY A 81 -13.55 -1.55 1.35
CA GLY A 81 -12.56 -2.31 0.60
C GLY A 81 -11.71 -3.24 1.47
N ARG A 82 -11.65 -3.02 2.80
CA ARG A 82 -10.78 -3.76 3.72
C ARG A 82 -9.33 -3.84 3.24
N LEU A 83 -8.83 -2.74 2.68
CA LEU A 83 -7.46 -2.66 2.17
C LEU A 83 -6.42 -3.01 3.25
N LEU A 84 -6.68 -2.67 4.51
CA LEU A 84 -5.81 -3.03 5.62
C LEU A 84 -5.73 -4.54 5.84
N ASP A 85 -6.83 -5.27 5.64
CA ASP A 85 -6.84 -6.72 5.75
C ASP A 85 -6.05 -7.37 4.60
N HIS A 86 -6.12 -6.80 3.39
CA HIS A 86 -5.28 -7.20 2.27
C HIS A 86 -3.79 -7.02 2.58
N PHE A 87 -3.37 -5.87 3.14
CA PHE A 87 -1.98 -5.65 3.56
C PHE A 87 -1.55 -6.59 4.69
N LYS A 88 -2.45 -6.83 5.65
CA LYS A 88 -2.18 -7.74 6.76
C LYS A 88 -2.03 -9.18 6.27
N ALA A 89 -2.86 -9.62 5.33
CA ALA A 89 -2.75 -10.93 4.66
C ALA A 89 -1.48 -11.04 3.82
N LEU A 90 -1.12 -10.01 3.06
CA LEU A 90 0.11 -9.97 2.28
C LEU A 90 1.33 -10.09 3.20
N ARG A 91 1.35 -9.36 4.32
CA ARG A 91 2.41 -9.49 5.31
C ARG A 91 2.45 -10.87 5.96
N SER A 92 1.33 -11.44 6.37
CA SER A 92 1.31 -12.74 7.05
C SER A 92 1.66 -13.91 6.14
N LEU A 93 1.10 -13.93 4.93
CA LEU A 93 1.21 -15.04 3.99
C LEU A 93 2.40 -14.88 3.05
N LEU A 94 2.52 -13.73 2.37
CA LEU A 94 3.54 -13.50 1.33
C LEU A 94 4.92 -13.21 1.92
N LEU A 95 5.00 -12.58 3.09
CA LEU A 95 6.27 -12.42 3.83
C LEU A 95 6.51 -13.54 4.85
N LEU A 96 5.69 -14.60 4.85
CA LEU A 96 5.77 -15.74 5.77
C LEU A 96 5.86 -15.32 7.26
N HIS A 97 5.24 -14.19 7.64
CA HIS A 97 5.29 -13.73 9.03
C HIS A 97 4.49 -14.64 9.98
N ASP A 98 3.47 -15.33 9.47
CA ASP A 98 2.79 -16.37 10.23
C ASP A 98 3.61 -17.67 10.22
N ALA A 99 4.20 -18.00 11.36
CA ALA A 99 5.05 -19.17 11.52
C ALA A 99 4.29 -20.49 11.32
N HIS A 100 2.99 -20.55 11.64
CA HIS A 100 2.19 -21.76 11.44
C HIS A 100 1.99 -22.02 9.96
N PHE A 101 1.58 -20.98 9.21
CA PHE A 101 1.47 -21.04 7.76
C PHE A 101 2.82 -21.41 7.11
N ALA A 102 3.88 -20.71 7.47
CA ALA A 102 5.22 -20.91 6.89
C ALA A 102 5.73 -22.34 7.14
N ARG A 103 5.56 -22.86 8.36
CA ARG A 103 5.93 -24.23 8.71
C ARG A 103 5.07 -25.25 7.97
N ALA A 104 3.75 -25.09 7.97
CA ALA A 104 2.85 -25.98 7.26
C ALA A 104 3.15 -26.02 5.75
N LEU A 105 3.43 -24.87 5.15
CA LEU A 105 3.74 -24.77 3.73
C LEU A 105 5.06 -25.48 3.40
N THR A 106 6.10 -25.21 4.18
CA THR A 106 7.44 -25.75 3.94
C THR A 106 7.51 -27.25 4.24
N THR A 107 6.83 -27.75 5.28
CA THR A 107 6.77 -29.19 5.58
C THR A 107 5.98 -29.95 4.51
N ASN A 108 4.86 -29.39 4.01
CA ASN A 108 4.10 -30.03 2.94
C ASN A 108 4.82 -29.96 1.59
N LEU A 109 5.57 -28.89 1.31
CA LEU A 109 6.31 -28.73 0.07
C LEU A 109 7.59 -29.60 0.04
N PHE A 110 8.40 -29.55 1.10
CA PHE A 110 9.67 -30.27 1.17
C PHE A 110 9.53 -31.70 1.68
N GLY A 111 8.57 -32.00 2.54
CA GLY A 111 8.29 -33.37 2.96
C GLY A 111 7.74 -34.25 1.84
N LYS A 112 7.29 -33.66 0.73
CA LYS A 112 6.92 -34.38 -0.50
C LYS A 112 8.06 -34.43 -1.53
N LEU A 113 9.17 -33.77 -1.24
CA LEU A 113 10.39 -33.79 -2.03
C LEU A 113 11.30 -34.95 -1.56
N GLU A 114 10.83 -36.18 -1.74
CA GLU A 114 11.72 -37.33 -1.67
C GLU A 114 12.69 -37.29 -2.86
N PRO A 115 13.97 -37.67 -2.71
CA PRO A 115 15.00 -37.55 -3.74
C PRO A 115 14.68 -38.29 -5.07
N ASN A 116 13.67 -39.15 -5.08
CA ASN A 116 13.24 -39.92 -6.26
C ASN A 116 11.90 -39.46 -6.87
N SER A 117 11.32 -38.34 -6.42
CA SER A 117 10.05 -37.86 -6.96
C SER A 117 10.24 -37.06 -8.25
N CYS A 118 9.52 -37.43 -9.31
CA CYS A 118 9.51 -36.68 -10.57
C CYS A 118 8.94 -35.26 -10.34
N PRO A 119 9.67 -34.19 -10.72
CA PRO A 119 9.24 -32.80 -10.50
C PRO A 119 7.90 -32.46 -11.13
N ALA A 120 7.65 -33.01 -12.32
CA ALA A 120 6.40 -32.83 -13.05
C ALA A 120 5.16 -33.35 -12.29
N THR A 121 5.32 -34.36 -11.43
CA THR A 121 4.22 -34.95 -10.66
C THR A 121 3.96 -34.18 -9.36
N LEU A 122 4.96 -33.46 -8.84
CA LEU A 122 4.82 -32.61 -7.66
C LEU A 122 4.24 -31.24 -8.02
N LEU A 123 4.75 -30.63 -9.10
CA LEU A 123 4.40 -29.29 -9.56
C LEU A 123 3.06 -29.21 -10.32
N VAL A 124 2.15 -30.17 -10.08
CA VAL A 124 0.80 -30.12 -10.64
C VAL A 124 0.00 -29.04 -9.92
N PRO A 125 -0.66 -28.10 -10.64
CA PRO A 125 -1.39 -26.99 -10.03
C PRO A 125 -2.43 -27.44 -8.99
N SER A 126 -3.10 -28.57 -9.20
CA SER A 126 -4.07 -29.11 -8.23
C SER A 126 -3.43 -29.56 -6.91
N ARG A 127 -2.22 -30.13 -6.96
CA ARG A 127 -1.45 -30.51 -5.77
C ARG A 127 -0.93 -29.29 -5.03
N LEU A 128 -0.38 -28.31 -5.76
CA LEU A 128 0.07 -27.05 -5.18
C LEU A 128 -1.07 -26.29 -4.52
N ASN A 129 -2.25 -26.27 -5.15
CA ASN A 129 -3.42 -25.63 -4.57
C ASN A 129 -3.92 -26.38 -3.31
N ASN A 130 -3.90 -27.72 -3.33
CA ASN A 130 -4.23 -28.51 -2.13
C ASN A 130 -3.25 -28.26 -0.97
N ILE A 131 -1.95 -28.16 -1.26
CA ILE A 131 -0.92 -27.81 -0.28
C ILE A 131 -1.21 -26.41 0.27
N LEU A 132 -1.47 -25.43 -0.59
CA LEU A 132 -1.80 -24.06 -0.19
C LEU A 132 -3.01 -24.04 0.75
N TYR A 133 -4.12 -24.67 0.38
CA TYR A 133 -5.32 -24.71 1.21
C TYR A 133 -5.09 -25.38 2.56
N LYS A 134 -4.31 -26.48 2.60
CA LYS A 134 -3.95 -27.12 3.88
C LYS A 134 -3.12 -26.20 4.75
N SER A 135 -2.13 -25.53 4.18
CA SER A 135 -1.28 -24.59 4.92
C SER A 135 -2.05 -23.37 5.42
N VAL A 136 -2.98 -22.85 4.61
CA VAL A 136 -3.90 -21.78 5.02
C VAL A 136 -4.86 -22.26 6.12
N ALA A 137 -5.35 -23.50 6.06
CA ALA A 137 -6.22 -24.06 7.08
C ALA A 137 -5.54 -24.18 8.45
N GLU A 138 -4.24 -24.46 8.49
CA GLU A 138 -3.42 -24.50 9.71
C GLU A 138 -3.03 -23.09 10.21
N SER A 139 -3.30 -22.04 9.44
CA SER A 139 -2.98 -20.66 9.78
C SER A 139 -4.14 -19.93 10.46
N CYS A 140 -3.86 -18.77 11.04
CA CYS A 140 -4.88 -17.87 11.59
C CYS A 140 -5.82 -17.26 10.52
N TRP A 141 -5.56 -17.52 9.23
CA TRP A 141 -6.28 -16.94 8.09
C TRP A 141 -7.29 -17.89 7.44
N SER A 142 -7.52 -19.06 8.04
CA SER A 142 -8.39 -20.12 7.53
C SER A 142 -9.83 -19.69 7.22
N SER A 143 -10.35 -18.66 7.89
CA SER A 143 -11.71 -18.13 7.70
C SER A 143 -11.77 -16.86 6.84
N SER A 144 -10.63 -16.35 6.37
CA SER A 144 -10.57 -15.07 5.65
C SER A 144 -10.74 -15.26 4.15
N SER A 145 -11.57 -14.42 3.52
CA SER A 145 -11.69 -14.35 2.05
C SER A 145 -10.39 -13.91 1.36
N GLN A 146 -9.44 -13.37 2.12
CA GLN A 146 -8.20 -12.81 1.58
C GLN A 146 -7.15 -13.88 1.30
N ALA A 147 -7.26 -15.05 1.92
CA ALA A 147 -6.39 -16.18 1.63
C ALA A 147 -6.73 -16.82 0.27
N ASP A 148 -7.98 -16.74 -0.19
CA ASP A 148 -8.41 -17.27 -1.49
C ASP A 148 -7.80 -16.53 -2.69
N ASN A 149 -7.32 -15.30 -2.47
CA ASN A 149 -6.63 -14.50 -3.47
C ASN A 149 -5.19 -14.98 -3.73
N LEU A 150 -4.70 -15.92 -2.93
CA LEU A 150 -3.35 -16.46 -3.03
C LEU A 150 -3.30 -17.59 -4.07
N SER A 151 -2.30 -17.57 -4.93
CA SER A 151 -2.12 -18.61 -5.95
C SER A 151 -0.64 -18.87 -6.20
N PHE A 152 -0.31 -20.12 -6.52
CA PHE A 152 1.03 -20.46 -7.00
C PHE A 152 1.12 -20.23 -8.50
N ALA A 153 2.12 -19.47 -8.91
CA ALA A 153 2.62 -19.44 -10.27
C ALA A 153 3.88 -20.30 -10.37
N ILE A 154 4.00 -21.02 -11.49
CA ILE A 154 5.15 -21.85 -11.78
C ILE A 154 5.96 -21.10 -12.83
N THR A 155 7.20 -20.73 -12.49
CA THR A 155 8.07 -19.96 -13.39
C THR A 155 8.78 -20.88 -14.36
N ASN A 156 9.36 -21.97 -13.85
CA ASN A 156 10.12 -22.93 -14.64
C ASN A 156 10.03 -24.32 -14.01
N ILE A 157 9.82 -25.35 -14.82
CA ILE A 157 9.74 -26.74 -14.36
C ILE A 157 11.01 -27.45 -14.81
N PRO A 158 11.95 -27.75 -13.90
CA PRO A 158 13.15 -28.49 -14.26
C PRO A 158 12.81 -29.95 -14.61
N PRO A 159 13.56 -30.59 -15.51
CA PRO A 159 13.33 -31.99 -15.90
C PRO A 159 13.64 -32.99 -14.77
N ALA A 160 14.54 -32.65 -13.85
CA ALA A 160 14.82 -33.39 -12.63
C ALA A 160 15.17 -32.42 -11.50
N PHE A 161 14.78 -32.73 -10.26
CA PHE A 161 15.30 -32.03 -9.09
C PHE A 161 16.74 -32.50 -8.88
N SER A 162 17.72 -31.67 -9.24
CA SER A 162 19.10 -31.90 -8.85
C SER A 162 19.30 -31.52 -7.38
N HIS A 163 20.35 -32.04 -6.73
CA HIS A 163 20.73 -31.66 -5.37
C HIS A 163 20.87 -30.14 -5.13
N ASN A 164 21.01 -29.36 -6.21
CA ASN A 164 21.24 -27.91 -6.17
C ASN A 164 20.01 -27.07 -6.58
N SER A 165 18.99 -27.67 -7.20
CA SER A 165 17.80 -26.94 -7.64
C SER A 165 16.68 -27.09 -6.62
N SER A 166 16.42 -26.03 -5.86
CA SER A 166 15.34 -26.06 -4.89
C SER A 166 13.99 -25.99 -5.62
N VAL A 167 12.98 -26.70 -5.12
CA VAL A 167 11.57 -26.57 -5.59
C VAL A 167 11.11 -25.12 -5.48
N VAL A 168 11.70 -24.36 -4.56
CA VAL A 168 11.38 -22.97 -4.29
C VAL A 168 11.71 -22.07 -5.47
N ASP A 169 12.81 -22.32 -6.19
CA ASP A 169 13.22 -21.49 -7.33
C ASP A 169 12.24 -21.60 -8.51
N CYS A 170 11.47 -22.69 -8.55
CA CYS A 170 10.49 -23.01 -9.59
C CYS A 170 9.10 -22.43 -9.29
N LEU A 171 8.89 -22.00 -8.05
CA LEU A 171 7.61 -21.56 -7.54
C LEU A 171 7.64 -20.07 -7.28
N GLU A 172 6.48 -19.46 -7.45
CA GLU A 172 6.28 -18.05 -7.21
C GLU A 172 4.91 -17.90 -6.56
N LEU A 173 4.83 -17.26 -5.40
CA LEU A 173 3.56 -17.01 -4.73
C LEU A 173 2.98 -15.68 -5.22
N ARG A 174 1.80 -15.72 -5.84
CA ARG A 174 1.12 -14.55 -6.39
C ARG A 174 -0.13 -14.22 -5.60
N TYR A 175 -0.37 -12.93 -5.42
CA TYR A 175 -1.55 -12.40 -4.75
C TYR A 175 -2.46 -11.67 -5.74
N ARG A 176 -3.65 -12.18 -5.99
CA ARG A 176 -4.59 -11.57 -6.93
C ARG A 176 -5.36 -10.44 -6.25
N VAL A 177 -5.23 -9.23 -6.78
CA VAL A 177 -5.95 -8.06 -6.27
C VAL A 177 -7.10 -7.71 -7.22
N THR A 178 -8.30 -7.54 -6.69
CA THR A 178 -9.47 -7.08 -7.46
C THR A 178 -9.53 -5.55 -7.48
N TRP A 179 -10.17 -4.99 -8.51
CA TRP A 179 -10.53 -3.57 -8.51
C TRP A 179 -11.44 -3.28 -7.30
N PRO A 180 -11.28 -2.16 -6.56
CA PRO A 180 -10.42 -1.00 -6.82
C PRO A 180 -9.01 -1.05 -6.23
N HIS A 181 -8.67 -2.10 -5.47
CA HIS A 181 -7.41 -2.18 -4.70
C HIS A 181 -6.14 -2.20 -5.56
N ASN A 182 -6.25 -2.56 -6.84
CA ASN A 182 -5.16 -2.49 -7.82
C ASN A 182 -4.59 -1.07 -8.00
N LEU A 183 -5.38 -0.02 -7.69
CA LEU A 183 -4.88 1.36 -7.74
C LEU A 183 -3.79 1.64 -6.70
N VAL A 184 -3.79 0.89 -5.59
CA VAL A 184 -2.81 1.03 -4.50
C VAL A 184 -1.73 -0.05 -4.61
N LEU A 185 -2.13 -1.28 -4.96
CA LEU A 185 -1.25 -2.44 -5.13
C LEU A 185 -0.94 -2.64 -6.61
N ASP A 186 0.06 -1.90 -7.10
CA ASP A 186 0.51 -2.01 -8.49
C ASP A 186 1.21 -3.35 -8.75
N ASP A 187 1.11 -3.84 -9.99
CA ASP A 187 1.69 -5.13 -10.40
C ASP A 187 3.22 -5.16 -10.21
N SER A 188 3.89 -4.01 -10.37
CA SER A 188 5.34 -3.89 -10.14
C SER A 188 5.72 -4.12 -8.68
N THR A 189 4.88 -3.66 -7.75
CA THR A 189 5.09 -3.86 -6.31
C THR A 189 4.84 -5.30 -5.93
N LEU A 190 3.81 -5.93 -6.51
CA LEU A 190 3.50 -7.33 -6.26
C LEU A 190 4.61 -8.26 -6.78
N ALA A 191 5.17 -7.99 -7.96
CA ALA A 191 6.33 -8.70 -8.48
C ALA A 191 7.55 -8.57 -7.55
N SER A 192 7.75 -7.40 -6.94
CA SER A 192 8.82 -7.18 -5.96
C SER A 192 8.61 -8.01 -4.69
N TYR A 193 7.38 -8.09 -4.18
CA TYR A 193 7.05 -8.95 -3.03
C TYR A 193 7.26 -10.43 -3.33
N SER A 194 6.90 -10.86 -4.53
CA SER A 194 7.09 -12.22 -4.98
C SER A 194 8.57 -12.65 -5.01
N ARG A 195 9.46 -11.73 -5.43
CA ARG A 195 10.91 -11.92 -5.34
C ARG A 195 11.38 -12.09 -3.88
N VAL A 196 10.81 -11.30 -2.96
CA VAL A 196 11.10 -11.42 -1.52
C VAL A 196 10.60 -12.77 -0.99
N TRP A 197 9.41 -13.21 -1.39
CA TRP A 197 8.88 -14.52 -1.01
C TRP A 197 9.81 -15.65 -1.45
N SER A 198 10.31 -15.61 -2.69
CA SER A 198 11.22 -16.64 -3.22
C SER A 198 12.49 -16.75 -2.38
N PHE A 199 13.07 -15.60 -2.01
CA PHE A 199 14.22 -15.55 -1.11
C PHE A 199 13.88 -16.12 0.27
N LEU A 200 12.78 -15.70 0.89
CA LEU A 200 12.36 -16.19 2.20
C LEU A 200 12.11 -17.71 2.18
N ALA A 201 11.43 -18.21 1.16
CA ALA A 201 11.17 -19.63 1.02
C ALA A 201 12.47 -20.45 0.84
N SER A 202 13.51 -19.89 0.18
CA SER A 202 14.83 -20.52 0.10
C SER A 202 15.52 -20.60 1.47
N LEU A 203 15.38 -19.56 2.30
CA LEU A 203 15.91 -19.56 3.66
C LEU A 203 15.20 -20.61 4.53
N HIS A 204 13.88 -20.68 4.44
CA HIS A 204 13.08 -21.69 5.13
C HIS A 204 13.43 -23.11 4.69
N HIS A 205 13.78 -23.33 3.43
CA HIS A 205 14.26 -24.62 2.95
C HIS A 205 15.55 -25.05 3.66
N VAL A 206 16.52 -24.14 3.80
CA VAL A 206 17.79 -24.42 4.49
C VAL A 206 17.54 -24.73 5.97
N ILE A 207 16.68 -23.97 6.64
CA ILE A 207 16.30 -24.21 8.03
C ILE A 207 15.67 -25.60 8.18
N TRP A 208 14.70 -25.93 7.31
CA TRP A 208 14.06 -27.24 7.32
C TRP A 208 15.08 -28.37 7.09
N ALA A 209 15.99 -28.24 6.14
CA ALA A 209 17.02 -29.25 5.87
C ALA A 209 17.97 -29.44 7.08
N SER A 210 18.34 -28.35 7.75
CA SER A 210 19.15 -28.39 8.97
C SER A 210 18.44 -29.12 10.12
N ASP A 211 17.15 -28.83 10.34
CA ASP A 211 16.35 -29.50 11.35
C ASP A 211 16.24 -31.01 11.08
N ASN A 212 16.04 -31.40 9.81
CA ASN A 212 15.98 -32.81 9.42
C ASN A 212 17.32 -33.52 9.67
N LEU A 213 18.45 -32.88 9.34
CA LEU A 213 19.77 -33.43 9.62
C LEU A 213 20.00 -33.61 11.12
N PHE A 214 19.61 -32.63 11.93
CA PHE A 214 19.72 -32.72 13.38
C PHE A 214 18.89 -33.88 13.96
N ILE A 215 17.64 -34.04 13.50
CA ILE A 215 16.77 -35.17 13.91
C ILE A 215 17.41 -36.51 13.51
N HIS A 216 17.95 -36.60 12.31
CA HIS A 216 18.60 -37.81 11.83
C HIS A 216 19.85 -38.18 12.65
N ILE A 217 20.66 -37.19 13.05
CA ILE A 217 21.83 -37.41 13.91
C ILE A 217 21.40 -37.74 15.34
N SER A 218 20.37 -37.09 15.88
CA SER A 218 19.89 -37.32 17.24
C SER A 218 19.22 -38.69 17.42
N PHE A 219 18.77 -39.33 16.34
CA PHE A 219 18.20 -40.67 16.37
C PHE A 219 19.25 -41.78 16.27
N LEU A 220 20.49 -41.43 15.90
CA LEU A 220 21.64 -42.34 15.81
C LEU A 220 22.35 -42.46 17.18
#